data_AF-A0A521ZSG2-F1
#
_entry.id   AF-A0A521ZSG2-F1
#
_cell.length_a   1.000
_cell.length_b   1.000
_cell.length_c   1.000
_cell.angle_alpha   90.00
_cell.angle_beta   90.00
_cell.angle_gamma   90.00
#
_symmetry.space_group_name_H-M   'P 1'
#
loop_
_entity.id
_entity.type
_entity.pdbx_description
1 polymer ?
#
loop_
_entity_poly.entity_id
_entity_poly.type
_entity_poly.pdbx_seq_one_letter_code
_entity_poly.pdbx_strand_id
1 'polypeptide(L)'
;MAKKDSVQKRLERVRPPRVQLTYDVEIGDAIEQKELPFVMGVMGDFTGQPDPDKPAPKLKDRKFVNVDMDNFDEVMAGMAPRASYRVKNKLSPEGGEFAVNLEFKKMDDFRPESVVEQVEPLRKLLEARTKLSDLRNKLAGNEKLEDLLGQVLSNTEHLKTLGAQAQQDQE
;
A
#
# COMPACT_ATOMS: atom_id res chain seq x y z
N MET A 1 44.15 15.84 -53.07
CA MET A 1 44.17 15.24 -51.71
C MET A 1 43.94 16.35 -50.71
N ALA A 2 42.74 16.42 -50.12
CA ALA A 2 42.37 17.52 -49.21
C ALA A 2 43.09 17.34 -47.85
N LYS A 3 43.87 18.35 -47.45
CA LYS A 3 44.57 18.39 -46.15
C LYS A 3 43.54 18.28 -45.02
N LYS A 4 43.63 17.23 -44.20
CA LYS A 4 42.88 17.13 -42.95
C LYS A 4 43.27 18.32 -42.06
N ASP A 5 42.29 19.12 -41.67
CA ASP A 5 42.50 20.24 -40.74
C ASP A 5 43.19 19.76 -39.47
N SER A 6 44.21 20.49 -39.03
CA SER A 6 44.94 20.20 -37.80
C SER A 6 43.98 20.17 -36.61
N VAL A 7 44.12 19.13 -35.78
CA VAL A 7 43.36 18.93 -34.53
C VAL A 7 43.43 20.19 -33.64
N GLN A 8 44.58 20.89 -33.64
CA GLN A 8 44.77 22.13 -32.89
C GLN A 8 43.79 23.25 -33.33
N LYS A 9 43.51 23.35 -34.63
CA LYS A 9 42.64 24.41 -35.19
C LYS A 9 41.15 24.13 -34.95
N ARG A 10 40.78 22.87 -34.70
CA ARG A 10 39.42 22.48 -34.28
C ARG A 10 39.18 22.78 -32.80
N LEU A 11 40.18 22.65 -31.93
CA LEU A 11 40.07 22.96 -30.51
C LEU A 11 39.89 24.47 -30.23
N GLU A 12 40.35 25.37 -31.10
CA GLU A 12 40.11 26.82 -30.97
C GLU A 12 38.65 27.20 -31.26
N ARG A 13 37.98 26.49 -32.17
CA ARG A 13 36.59 26.80 -32.58
C ARG A 13 35.55 26.27 -31.58
N VAL A 14 35.86 25.15 -30.92
CA VAL A 14 34.98 24.51 -29.94
C VAL A 14 35.62 24.62 -28.57
N ARG A 15 35.42 25.78 -27.93
CA ARG A 15 35.82 26.13 -26.55
C ARG A 15 37.27 25.76 -26.18
N PRO A 16 38.20 26.71 -26.08
CA PRO A 16 39.57 26.41 -25.67
C PRO A 16 39.55 25.60 -24.35
N PRO A 17 40.32 24.50 -24.25
CA PRO A 17 40.31 23.66 -23.06
C PRO A 17 40.75 24.50 -21.86
N ARG A 18 39.82 24.72 -20.93
CA ARG A 18 40.10 25.44 -19.69
C ARG A 18 40.88 24.50 -18.79
N VAL A 19 42.09 24.90 -18.44
CA VAL A 19 42.87 24.22 -17.40
C VAL A 19 42.16 24.48 -16.08
N GLN A 20 41.65 23.43 -15.43
CA GLN A 20 41.17 23.51 -14.06
C GLN A 20 42.39 23.44 -13.16
N LEU A 21 42.79 24.57 -12.60
CA LEU A 21 43.76 24.62 -11.51
C LEU A 21 43.00 24.32 -10.22
N THR A 22 42.94 23.06 -9.84
CA THR A 22 42.48 22.65 -8.51
C THR A 22 43.66 22.84 -7.56
N TYR A 23 43.48 23.69 -6.55
CA TYR A 23 44.39 23.72 -5.41
C TYR A 23 43.84 22.71 -4.41
N ASP A 24 44.36 21.49 -4.46
CA ASP A 24 44.10 20.49 -3.43
C ASP A 24 44.84 20.94 -2.16
N VAL A 25 44.14 21.72 -1.36
CA VAL A 25 44.52 21.94 0.04
C VAL A 25 44.24 20.64 0.75
N GLU A 26 45.26 19.82 0.91
CA GLU A 26 45.31 18.88 2.03
C GLU A 26 45.36 19.73 3.30
N ILE A 27 44.19 20.06 3.84
CA ILE A 27 44.06 20.60 5.19
C ILE A 27 44.40 19.42 6.11
N GLY A 28 45.71 19.27 6.35
CA GLY A 28 46.25 18.32 7.31
C GLY A 28 45.52 18.44 8.64
N ASP A 29 45.22 17.29 9.23
CA ASP A 29 44.69 17.10 10.57
C ASP A 29 43.29 17.69 10.87
N ALA A 30 42.43 17.84 9.86
CA ALA A 30 41.00 17.81 10.16
C ALA A 30 40.63 16.39 10.62
N ILE A 31 40.69 16.15 11.93
CA ILE A 31 39.98 15.04 12.57
C ILE A 31 38.50 15.33 12.27
N GLU A 32 38.01 14.81 11.15
CA GLU A 32 36.59 14.71 10.89
C GLU A 32 36.06 13.89 12.07
N GLN A 33 35.42 14.57 13.03
CA GLN A 33 34.77 13.92 14.15
C GLN A 33 33.65 13.09 13.55
N LYS A 34 33.99 11.85 13.18
CA LYS A 34 33.04 10.84 12.76
C LYS A 34 32.39 10.35 14.05
N GLU A 35 31.50 11.18 14.58
CA GLU A 35 30.66 10.82 15.71
C GLU A 35 29.93 9.53 15.34
N LEU A 36 29.96 8.54 16.24
CA LEU A 36 29.19 7.33 16.04
C LEU A 36 27.72 7.74 15.91
N PRO A 37 27.00 7.25 14.89
CA PRO A 37 25.59 7.58 14.74
C PRO A 37 24.88 7.17 16.03
N PHE A 38 24.03 8.05 16.55
CA PHE A 38 23.23 7.77 17.73
C PHE A 38 22.16 6.74 17.37
N VAL A 39 22.45 5.45 17.62
CA VAL A 39 21.53 4.34 17.37
C VAL A 39 20.72 4.09 18.63
N MET A 40 19.38 4.20 18.53
CA MET A 40 18.45 3.89 19.61
C MET A 40 17.81 2.52 19.37
N GLY A 41 17.94 1.62 20.35
CA GLY A 41 17.23 0.35 20.37
C GLY A 41 15.88 0.51 21.06
N VAL A 42 14.78 0.31 20.32
CA VAL A 42 13.43 0.28 20.87
C VAL A 42 13.00 -1.17 21.08
N MET A 43 12.62 -1.52 22.30
CA MET A 43 12.15 -2.86 22.66
C MET A 43 10.71 -2.80 23.15
N GLY A 44 9.87 -3.69 22.64
CA GLY A 44 8.46 -3.78 23.00
C GLY A 44 7.79 -4.99 22.36
N ASP A 45 6.54 -5.23 22.72
CA ASP A 45 5.69 -6.15 21.98
C ASP A 45 5.09 -5.42 20.77
N PHE A 46 5.57 -5.79 19.59
CA PHE A 46 5.18 -5.18 18.33
C PHE A 46 4.37 -6.13 17.43
N THR A 47 4.25 -7.41 17.81
CA THR A 47 3.53 -8.43 17.03
C THR A 47 2.12 -8.67 17.54
N GLY A 48 1.84 -8.31 18.82
CA GLY A 48 0.54 -8.46 19.43
C GLY A 48 0.20 -9.93 19.66
N GLN A 49 -0.71 -10.47 18.85
CA GLN A 49 -1.11 -11.87 18.94
C GLN A 49 -0.37 -12.70 17.89
N PRO A 50 0.73 -13.39 18.24
CA PRO A 50 1.50 -14.15 17.26
C PRO A 50 0.68 -15.28 16.66
N ASP A 51 0.96 -15.57 15.40
CA ASP A 51 0.36 -16.69 14.68
C ASP A 51 0.72 -18.02 15.38
N PRO A 52 -0.25 -18.87 15.75
CA PRO A 52 0.04 -20.19 16.31
C PRO A 52 0.87 -21.08 15.38
N ASP A 53 0.79 -20.86 14.06
CA ASP A 53 1.53 -21.64 13.05
C ASP A 53 2.96 -21.09 12.82
N LYS A 54 3.22 -19.84 13.22
CA LYS A 54 4.52 -19.17 13.09
C LYS A 54 4.92 -18.49 14.41
N PRO A 55 5.30 -19.27 15.44
CA PRO A 55 5.69 -18.71 16.72
C PRO A 55 6.96 -17.86 16.58
N ALA A 56 6.97 -16.73 17.29
CA ALA A 56 8.14 -15.86 17.32
C ALA A 56 9.36 -16.61 17.89
N PRO A 57 10.58 -16.40 17.34
CA PRO A 57 11.80 -17.02 17.85
C PRO A 57 12.00 -16.75 19.35
N LYS A 58 12.76 -17.62 20.02
CA LYS A 58 13.16 -17.38 21.42
C LYS A 58 13.93 -16.06 21.50
N LEU A 59 13.79 -15.35 22.62
CA LEU A 59 14.38 -14.01 22.79
C LEU A 59 15.89 -13.97 22.47
N LYS A 60 16.63 -15.04 22.80
CA LYS A 60 18.08 -15.16 22.54
C LYS A 60 18.43 -15.19 21.04
N ASP A 61 17.51 -15.66 20.21
CA ASP A 61 17.71 -15.81 18.76
C ASP A 61 17.18 -14.60 17.98
N ARG A 62 16.50 -13.65 18.66
CA ARG A 62 15.97 -12.43 18.04
C ARG A 62 17.11 -11.44 17.78
N LYS A 63 17.23 -11.00 16.54
CA LYS A 63 18.19 -9.96 16.12
C LYS A 63 17.50 -8.61 16.07
N PHE A 64 18.26 -7.54 16.33
CA PHE A 64 17.81 -6.19 16.03
C PHE A 64 17.74 -6.00 14.52
N VAL A 65 16.64 -5.41 14.07
CA VAL A 65 16.44 -5.00 12.69
C VAL A 65 16.55 -3.49 12.65
N ASN A 66 17.35 -2.95 11.74
CA ASN A 66 17.44 -1.51 11.53
C ASN A 66 16.19 -1.02 10.80
N VAL A 67 15.62 0.09 11.26
CA VAL A 67 14.38 0.66 10.71
C VAL A 67 14.67 2.09 10.28
N ASP A 68 14.38 2.39 9.02
CA ASP A 68 14.44 3.71 8.43
C ASP A 68 13.10 4.05 7.73
N MET A 69 13.03 5.21 7.07
CA MET A 69 11.80 5.65 6.39
C MET A 69 11.51 4.85 5.10
N ASP A 70 12.52 4.19 4.53
CA ASP A 70 12.42 3.50 3.26
C ASP A 70 12.06 2.01 3.45
N ASN A 71 12.46 1.41 4.58
CA ASN A 71 12.30 -0.03 4.85
C ASN A 71 11.20 -0.36 5.88
N PHE A 72 10.51 0.63 6.43
CA PHE A 72 9.52 0.43 7.50
C PHE A 72 8.45 -0.61 7.14
N ASP A 73 7.89 -0.52 5.94
CA ASP A 73 6.87 -1.44 5.46
C ASP A 73 7.43 -2.86 5.24
N GLU A 74 8.69 -3.00 4.81
CA GLU A 74 9.32 -4.31 4.67
C GLU A 74 9.52 -4.99 6.02
N VAL A 75 9.98 -4.23 7.01
CA VAL A 75 10.16 -4.72 8.38
C VAL A 75 8.81 -5.07 9.01
N MET A 76 7.78 -4.24 8.81
CA MET A 76 6.43 -4.50 9.28
C MET A 76 5.85 -5.77 8.63
N ALA A 77 6.01 -5.94 7.31
CA ALA A 77 5.57 -7.15 6.61
C ALA A 77 6.29 -8.42 7.10
N GLY A 78 7.58 -8.33 7.43
CA GLY A 78 8.35 -9.44 8.00
C GLY A 78 7.90 -9.82 9.40
N MET A 79 7.47 -8.86 10.21
CA MET A 79 6.92 -9.09 11.55
C MET A 79 5.46 -9.55 11.52
N ALA A 80 4.70 -9.12 10.50
CA ALA A 80 3.27 -9.36 10.28
C ALA A 80 2.44 -9.26 11.58
N PRO A 81 2.33 -8.07 12.20
CA PRO A 81 1.50 -7.90 13.40
C PRO A 81 0.07 -8.38 13.15
N ARG A 82 -0.48 -9.13 14.10
CA ARG A 82 -1.85 -9.67 14.00
C ARG A 82 -2.70 -9.24 15.17
N ALA A 83 -3.98 -9.02 14.88
CA ALA A 83 -5.00 -8.64 15.84
C ALA A 83 -6.24 -9.50 15.61
N SER A 84 -6.50 -10.47 16.50
CA SER A 84 -7.71 -11.28 16.53
C SER A 84 -8.59 -10.87 17.71
N TYR A 85 -9.80 -10.42 17.40
CA TYR A 85 -10.77 -9.99 18.41
C TYR A 85 -12.17 -10.46 18.04
N ARG A 86 -13.00 -10.70 19.05
CA ARG A 86 -14.46 -10.76 18.89
C ARG A 86 -15.03 -9.38 19.09
N VAL A 87 -15.78 -8.90 18.10
CA VAL A 87 -16.39 -7.57 18.12
C VAL A 87 -17.89 -7.68 17.96
N LYS A 88 -18.58 -6.70 18.54
CA LYS A 88 -20.04 -6.61 18.45
C LYS A 88 -20.49 -6.39 17.01
N ASN A 89 -21.42 -7.23 16.55
CA ASN A 89 -22.08 -7.08 15.26
C ASN A 89 -23.06 -5.89 15.31
N LYS A 90 -22.87 -4.94 14.39
CA LYS A 90 -23.78 -3.81 14.14
C LYS A 90 -24.40 -3.84 12.73
N LEU A 91 -24.18 -4.91 11.97
CA LEU A 91 -24.65 -5.07 10.60
C LEU A 91 -26.09 -5.58 10.55
N SER A 92 -26.45 -6.51 11.45
CA SER A 92 -27.80 -7.05 11.56
C SER A 92 -28.53 -6.48 12.80
N PRO A 93 -29.86 -6.28 12.71
CA PRO A 93 -30.69 -5.85 13.85
C PRO A 93 -30.78 -6.91 14.96
N GLU A 94 -30.49 -8.17 14.64
CA GLU A 94 -30.45 -9.31 15.58
C GLU A 94 -29.24 -9.23 16.53
N GLY A 95 -28.24 -8.40 16.22
CA GLY A 95 -27.04 -8.24 17.04
C GLY A 95 -26.12 -9.46 16.99
N GLY A 96 -25.35 -9.67 18.06
CA GLY A 96 -24.36 -10.74 18.18
C GLY A 96 -22.92 -10.25 18.16
N GLU A 97 -21.98 -11.18 18.06
CA GLU A 97 -20.54 -10.91 17.92
C GLU A 97 -19.98 -11.72 16.77
N PHE A 98 -18.98 -11.17 16.08
CA PHE A 98 -18.24 -11.88 15.06
C PHE A 98 -16.73 -11.72 15.30
N ALA A 99 -15.96 -12.73 14.87
CA ALA A 99 -14.52 -12.69 14.96
C ALA A 99 -13.93 -11.87 13.81
N VAL A 100 -12.96 -11.04 14.14
CA VAL A 100 -12.18 -10.22 13.20
C VAL A 100 -10.73 -10.62 13.36
N ASN A 101 -10.10 -11.02 12.25
CA ASN A 101 -8.70 -11.36 12.18
C ASN A 101 -8.03 -10.37 11.24
N LEU A 102 -7.20 -9.49 11.79
CA LEU A 102 -6.45 -8.50 11.03
C LEU A 102 -4.98 -8.90 10.97
N GLU A 103 -4.39 -8.67 9.81
CA GLU A 103 -2.96 -8.83 9.54
C GLU A 103 -2.46 -7.54 8.90
N PHE A 104 -1.43 -6.95 9.50
CA PHE A 104 -0.84 -5.69 9.04
C PHE A 104 0.52 -5.97 8.39
N LYS A 105 0.72 -5.45 7.19
CA LYS A 105 1.97 -5.58 6.42
C LYS A 105 2.63 -4.25 6.14
N LYS A 106 1.84 -3.19 6.03
CA LYS A 106 2.31 -1.83 5.76
C LYS A 106 1.54 -0.82 6.59
N MET A 107 2.05 0.40 6.69
CA MET A 107 1.40 1.45 7.47
C MET A 107 -0.02 1.80 6.98
N ASP A 108 -0.27 1.68 5.67
CA ASP A 108 -1.60 1.88 5.07
C ASP A 108 -2.66 0.86 5.55
N ASP A 109 -2.25 -0.28 6.11
CA ASP A 109 -3.20 -1.30 6.56
C ASP A 109 -3.96 -0.87 7.82
N PHE A 110 -3.47 0.17 8.53
CA PHE A 110 -4.20 0.79 9.64
C PHE A 110 -5.36 1.68 9.19
N ARG A 111 -5.47 1.96 7.89
CA ARG A 111 -6.56 2.77 7.35
C ARG A 111 -7.86 1.94 7.29
N PRO A 112 -9.02 2.56 7.54
CA PRO A 112 -10.29 1.83 7.64
C PRO A 112 -10.67 1.08 6.35
N GLU A 113 -10.28 1.57 5.18
CA GLU A 113 -10.45 0.90 3.90
C GLU A 113 -9.77 -0.47 3.87
N SER A 114 -8.50 -0.53 4.24
CA SER A 114 -7.70 -1.77 4.29
C SER A 114 -8.27 -2.74 5.32
N VAL A 115 -8.74 -2.23 6.46
CA VAL A 115 -9.41 -3.05 7.49
C VAL A 115 -10.72 -3.64 6.97
N VAL A 116 -11.53 -2.87 6.25
CA VAL A 116 -12.79 -3.33 5.64
C VAL A 116 -12.54 -4.43 4.61
N GLU A 117 -11.47 -4.33 3.82
CA GLU A 117 -11.09 -5.35 2.84
C GLU A 117 -10.73 -6.71 3.48
N GLN A 118 -10.15 -6.71 4.68
CA GLN A 118 -9.78 -7.94 5.41
C GLN A 118 -10.99 -8.62 6.07
N VAL A 119 -12.07 -7.88 6.35
CA VAL A 119 -13.26 -8.40 7.04
C VAL A 119 -14.34 -8.76 6.02
N GLU A 120 -14.53 -10.06 5.76
CA GLU A 120 -15.39 -10.55 4.67
C GLU A 120 -16.82 -9.94 4.66
N PRO A 121 -17.57 -9.85 5.77
CA PRO A 121 -18.89 -9.22 5.76
C PRO A 121 -18.87 -7.74 5.35
N LEU A 122 -17.84 -7.00 5.75
CA LEU A 122 -17.68 -5.58 5.42
C LEU A 122 -17.22 -5.39 3.97
N ARG A 123 -16.34 -6.27 3.48
CA ARG A 123 -15.90 -6.26 2.09
C ARG A 123 -17.07 -6.41 1.11
N LYS A 124 -18.00 -7.33 1.38
CA LYS A 124 -19.22 -7.50 0.56
C LYS A 124 -20.07 -6.23 0.50
N LEU A 125 -20.18 -5.52 1.62
CA LEU A 125 -20.91 -4.24 1.68
C LEU A 125 -20.18 -3.14 0.91
N LEU A 126 -18.85 -3.10 0.99
CA LEU A 126 -18.04 -2.17 0.20
C LEU A 126 -18.19 -2.43 -1.30
N GLU A 127 -18.11 -3.70 -1.73
CA GLU A 127 -18.32 -4.09 -3.13
C GLU A 127 -19.72 -3.70 -3.62
N ALA A 128 -20.77 -3.95 -2.83
CA ALA A 128 -22.13 -3.55 -3.15
C ALA A 128 -22.24 -2.02 -3.31
N ARG A 129 -21.63 -1.26 -2.39
CA ARG A 129 -21.59 0.21 -2.47
C ARG A 129 -20.87 0.70 -3.73
N THR A 130 -19.75 0.09 -4.09
CA THR A 130 -18.99 0.44 -5.30
C THR A 130 -19.82 0.15 -6.55
N LYS A 131 -20.46 -1.03 -6.65
CA LYS A 131 -21.35 -1.38 -7.76
C LYS A 131 -22.53 -0.39 -7.89
N LEU A 132 -23.13 0.04 -6.79
CA LEU A 132 -24.20 1.03 -6.79
C LEU A 132 -23.69 2.42 -7.21
N SER A 133 -22.50 2.82 -6.77
CA SER A 133 -21.87 4.08 -7.19
C SER A 133 -21.57 4.08 -8.69
N ASP A 134 -21.05 2.97 -9.22
CA ASP A 134 -20.79 2.80 -10.65
C ASP A 134 -22.07 2.83 -11.47
N LEU A 135 -23.14 2.16 -10.98
CA LEU A 135 -24.45 2.22 -11.60
C LEU A 135 -24.97 3.66 -11.65
N ARG A 136 -24.91 4.39 -10.54
CA ARG A 136 -25.32 5.81 -10.48
C ARG A 136 -24.55 6.66 -11.49
N ASN A 137 -23.24 6.47 -11.58
CA ASN A 137 -22.39 7.22 -12.52
C ASN A 137 -22.72 6.88 -13.98
N LYS A 138 -23.07 5.62 -14.29
CA LYS A 138 -23.49 5.19 -15.63
C LYS A 138 -24.86 5.72 -16.03
N LEU A 139 -25.80 5.79 -15.08
CA LEU A 139 -27.14 6.35 -15.32
C LEU A 139 -27.08 7.84 -15.68
N ALA A 140 -26.23 8.61 -14.99
CA ALA A 140 -26.08 10.04 -15.24
C ALA A 140 -25.64 10.41 -16.68
N GLY A 141 -25.09 9.46 -17.44
CA GLY A 141 -24.66 9.67 -18.83
C GLY A 141 -25.46 8.90 -19.89
N ASN A 142 -26.50 8.15 -19.51
CA ASN A 142 -27.21 7.27 -20.44
C ASN A 142 -28.72 7.18 -20.13
N GLU A 143 -29.49 8.06 -20.77
CA GLU A 143 -30.97 8.13 -20.66
C GLU A 143 -31.65 6.78 -20.96
N LYS A 144 -31.16 6.00 -21.92
CA LYS A 144 -31.73 4.67 -22.24
C LYS A 144 -31.60 3.68 -21.08
N LEU A 145 -30.50 3.78 -20.34
CA LEU A 145 -30.24 2.93 -19.18
C LEU A 145 -31.14 3.32 -18.00
N GLU A 146 -31.45 4.61 -17.86
CA GLU A 146 -32.42 5.13 -16.90
C GLU A 146 -33.85 4.64 -17.22
N ASP A 147 -34.26 4.72 -18.48
CA ASP A 147 -35.57 4.22 -18.94
C ASP A 147 -35.71 2.70 -18.71
N LEU A 148 -34.70 1.92 -19.07
CA LEU A 148 -34.69 0.47 -18.85
C LEU A 148 -34.73 0.11 -17.36
N LEU A 149 -33.99 0.84 -16.52
CA LEU A 149 -34.02 0.63 -15.08
C LEU A 149 -35.40 0.96 -14.50
N GLY A 150 -36.03 2.05 -14.95
CA GLY A 150 -37.40 2.40 -14.57
C GLY A 150 -38.41 1.30 -14.95
N GLN A 151 -38.29 0.73 -16.15
CA GLN A 151 -39.11 -0.40 -16.58
C GLN A 151 -38.91 -1.64 -15.71
N VAL A 152 -37.66 -2.00 -15.41
CA VAL A 152 -37.36 -3.15 -14.53
C VAL A 152 -37.88 -2.93 -13.12
N LEU A 153 -37.74 -1.73 -12.55
CA LEU A 153 -38.26 -1.38 -11.22
C LEU A 153 -39.79 -1.45 -11.14
N SER A 154 -40.48 -1.07 -12.22
CA SER A 154 -41.95 -1.17 -12.29
C SER A 154 -42.46 -2.60 -12.40
N ASN A 155 -41.61 -3.56 -12.78
CA ASN A 155 -42.01 -4.93 -13.06
C ASN A 155 -41.39 -5.91 -12.05
N THR A 156 -42.12 -6.12 -10.95
CA THR A 156 -41.73 -6.92 -9.78
C THR A 156 -41.38 -8.37 -10.12
N GLU A 157 -41.90 -8.93 -11.22
CA GLU A 157 -41.59 -10.29 -11.67
C GLU A 157 -40.23 -10.38 -12.37
N HIS A 158 -39.85 -9.36 -13.15
CA HIS A 158 -38.53 -9.29 -13.79
C HIS A 158 -37.42 -9.08 -12.75
N LEU A 159 -37.68 -8.32 -11.69
CA LEU A 159 -36.75 -8.20 -10.56
C LEU A 159 -36.50 -9.53 -9.85
N LYS A 160 -37.53 -10.36 -9.66
CA LYS A 160 -37.38 -11.68 -9.01
C LYS A 160 -36.61 -12.67 -9.86
N THR A 161 -36.85 -12.68 -11.18
CA THR A 161 -36.13 -13.56 -12.11
C THR A 161 -34.67 -13.14 -12.29
N LEU A 162 -34.40 -11.84 -12.40
CA LEU A 162 -33.03 -11.31 -12.42
C LEU A 162 -32.30 -11.50 -11.09
N GLY A 163 -32.99 -11.35 -9.96
CA GLY A 163 -32.43 -11.66 -8.64
C GLY A 163 -32.02 -13.13 -8.49
N ALA A 164 -32.83 -14.06 -9.03
CA ALA A 164 -32.51 -15.48 -9.04
C ALA A 164 -31.32 -15.82 -9.96
N GLN A 165 -31.23 -15.16 -11.13
CA GLN A 165 -30.07 -15.32 -12.04
C GLN A 165 -28.78 -14.75 -11.44
N ALA A 166 -28.84 -13.57 -10.81
CA ALA A 166 -27.69 -12.96 -10.17
C ALA A 166 -27.18 -13.72 -8.93
N GLN A 167 -28.03 -14.57 -8.31
CA GLN A 167 -27.63 -15.50 -7.27
C GLN A 167 -26.98 -16.78 -7.81
N GLN A 168 -27.37 -17.24 -9.01
CA GLN A 168 -26.75 -18.40 -9.68
C GLN A 168 -25.34 -18.11 -10.22
N ASP A 169 -25.03 -16.86 -10.57
CA ASP A 169 -23.68 -16.44 -11.00
C ASP A 169 -22.70 -16.21 -9.84
N GLN A 170 -23.13 -16.38 -8.58
CA GLN A 170 -22.30 -16.20 -7.37
C GLN A 170 -21.92 -17.51 -6.65
N GLU A 171 -22.35 -18.67 -7.16
CA GLU A 171 -21.81 -20.00 -6.80
C GLU A 171 -20.65 -20.39 -7.74
#